data_AF-A0A252BJ28-F1
#
_entry.id   AF-A0A252BJ28-F1
#
_cell.length_a   1.000
_cell.length_b   1.000
_cell.length_c   1.000
_cell.angle_alpha   90.00
_cell.angle_beta   90.00
_cell.angle_gamma   90.00
#
_symmetry.space_group_name_H-M   'P 1'
#
loop_
_entity.id
_entity.type
_entity.pdbx_description
1 polymer ?
#
loop_
_entity_poly.entity_id
_entity_poly.type
_entity_poly.pdbx_seq_one_letter_code
_entity_poly.pdbx_strand_id
1 'polypeptide(L)'
;MEISRFNLSPKSHAQMVTNEQCIETVSGALQARYGELRNAAKRVSRARGWTVKAFTNWLYGKNAPRMHDLIVLMADDPDLESRIKEMVQETRECLHLQQYRQ
;
A
#
# COMPACT_ATOMS: atom_id res chain seq x y z
N MET A 1 43.53 18.62 -10.60
CA MET A 1 43.00 17.26 -10.37
C MET A 1 41.49 17.38 -10.23
N GLU A 2 40.79 17.28 -11.35
CA GLU A 2 39.33 17.35 -11.39
C GLU A 2 38.78 15.93 -11.25
N ILE A 3 38.09 15.66 -10.14
CA ILE A 3 37.33 14.42 -9.98
C ILE A 3 36.02 14.62 -10.72
N SER A 4 35.96 14.09 -11.94
CA SER A 4 34.75 14.03 -12.77
C SER A 4 33.63 13.32 -11.99
N ARG A 5 32.55 14.05 -11.69
CA ARG A 5 31.35 13.55 -11.01
C ARG A 5 30.42 12.74 -11.93
N PHE A 6 30.91 12.25 -13.07
CA PHE A 6 30.12 11.42 -13.99
C PHE A 6 30.17 9.94 -13.62
N ASN A 7 29.69 9.59 -12.42
CA ASN A 7 29.45 8.18 -12.06
C ASN A 7 28.23 7.99 -11.12
N LEU A 8 27.19 8.80 -11.31
CA LEU A 8 25.85 8.37 -10.93
C LEU A 8 25.24 7.66 -12.12
N SER A 9 25.59 6.38 -12.29
CA SER A 9 24.77 5.46 -13.08
C SER A 9 23.35 5.56 -12.54
N PRO A 10 22.35 6.03 -13.32
CA PRO A 10 20.97 5.95 -12.89
C PRO A 10 20.59 4.48 -13.02
N LYS A 11 20.88 3.69 -11.99
CA LYS A 11 20.25 2.39 -11.80
C LYS A 11 18.77 2.66 -11.52
N SER A 12 18.04 2.94 -12.60
CA SER A 12 16.59 2.85 -12.66
C SER A 12 16.23 1.37 -12.55
N HIS A 13 16.42 0.83 -11.35
CA HIS A 13 15.67 -0.33 -10.93
C HIS A 13 14.24 0.18 -10.88
N ALA A 14 13.41 -0.20 -11.85
CA ALA A 14 11.98 0.06 -11.79
C ALA A 14 11.53 -0.43 -10.41
N GLN A 15 11.11 0.52 -9.57
CA GLN A 15 11.03 0.30 -8.12
C GLN A 15 9.84 -0.63 -7.89
N MET A 16 10.12 -1.91 -7.62
CA MET A 16 9.08 -2.88 -7.30
C MET A 16 8.34 -2.41 -6.06
N VAL A 17 7.01 -2.56 -6.05
CA VAL A 17 6.19 -2.24 -4.88
C VAL A 17 6.71 -2.99 -3.67
N THR A 18 7.02 -2.25 -2.60
CA THR A 18 7.48 -2.82 -1.33
C THR A 18 6.32 -3.07 -0.38
N ASN A 19 6.58 -3.90 0.64
CA ASN A 19 5.59 -4.14 1.69
C ASN A 19 5.29 -2.86 2.50
N GLU A 20 6.28 -1.99 2.70
CA GLU A 20 6.12 -0.68 3.35
C GLU A 20 5.17 0.22 2.58
N GLN A 21 5.28 0.28 1.24
CA GLN A 21 4.33 1.03 0.41
C GLN A 21 2.91 0.48 0.52
N CYS A 22 2.74 -0.85 0.58
CA CYS A 22 1.43 -1.45 0.81
C CYS A 22 0.86 -1.06 2.19
N ILE A 23 1.70 -1.06 3.24
CA ILE A 23 1.31 -0.64 4.59
C ILE A 23 0.87 0.82 4.60
N GLU A 24 1.64 1.71 3.98
CA GLU A 24 1.36 3.14 3.89
C GLU A 24 0.06 3.40 3.11
N THR A 25 -0.12 2.79 1.95
CA THR A 25 -1.33 2.96 1.14
C THR A 25 -2.58 2.52 1.90
N VAL A 26 -2.54 1.33 2.53
CA VAL A 26 -3.68 0.82 3.28
C VAL A 26 -3.94 1.69 4.50
N SER A 27 -2.93 1.96 5.33
CA SER A 27 -3.11 2.75 6.56
C SER A 27 -3.60 4.17 6.25
N GLY A 28 -3.08 4.81 5.21
CA GLY A 28 -3.53 6.13 4.77
C GLY A 28 -5.01 6.16 4.37
N ALA A 29 -5.47 5.16 3.61
CA ALA A 29 -6.89 5.04 3.26
C ALA A 29 -7.77 4.79 4.49
N LEU A 30 -7.33 3.87 5.38
CA LEU A 30 -8.07 3.57 6.60
C LEU A 30 -8.14 4.77 7.56
N GLN A 31 -7.07 5.56 7.69
CA GLN A 31 -7.06 6.78 8.49
C GLN A 31 -7.99 7.83 7.91
N ALA A 32 -7.98 8.04 6.59
CA ALA A 32 -8.88 8.98 5.93
C ALA A 32 -10.36 8.63 6.18
N ARG A 33 -10.71 7.34 6.16
CA ARG A 33 -12.10 6.90 6.35
C ARG A 33 -12.52 6.75 7.81
N TYR A 34 -11.63 6.26 8.66
CA TYR A 34 -11.97 5.78 10.01
C TYR A 34 -11.26 6.52 11.14
N GLY A 35 -10.26 7.37 10.85
CA GLY A 35 -9.38 8.01 11.85
C GLY A 35 -10.14 8.83 12.88
N GLU A 36 -11.15 9.58 12.46
CA GLU A 36 -11.97 10.42 13.33
C GLU A 36 -13.09 9.65 14.06
N LEU A 37 -13.31 8.37 13.72
CA LEU A 37 -14.37 7.59 14.34
C LEU A 37 -13.93 7.08 15.71
N ARG A 38 -14.58 7.57 16.76
CA ARG A 38 -14.42 7.01 18.09
C ARG A 38 -14.69 5.50 18.08
N ASN A 39 -13.77 4.74 18.66
CA ASN A 39 -13.80 3.28 18.70
C ASN A 39 -13.87 2.62 17.31
N ALA A 40 -13.34 3.24 16.25
CA ALA A 40 -13.39 2.70 14.89
C ALA A 40 -12.96 1.23 14.84
N ALA A 41 -11.84 0.91 15.47
CA ALA A 41 -11.31 -0.44 15.50
C ALA A 41 -12.28 -1.47 16.08
N LYS A 42 -13.02 -1.14 17.14
CA LYS A 42 -14.04 -2.04 17.71
C LYS A 42 -15.25 -2.19 16.78
N ARG A 43 -15.72 -1.08 16.21
CA ARG A 43 -16.91 -1.05 15.35
C ARG A 43 -16.70 -1.83 14.06
N VAL A 44 -15.61 -1.54 13.35
CA VAL A 44 -15.29 -2.18 12.08
C VAL A 44 -14.97 -3.66 12.27
N SER A 45 -14.17 -3.99 13.29
CA SER A 45 -13.83 -5.38 13.60
C SER A 45 -15.06 -6.23 13.88
N ARG A 46 -16.04 -5.70 14.64
CA ARG A 46 -17.29 -6.42 14.92
C ARG A 46 -18.13 -6.64 13.66
N ALA A 47 -18.19 -5.65 12.77
CA ALA A 47 -18.97 -5.75 11.54
C ALA A 47 -18.39 -6.74 10.54
N ARG A 48 -17.05 -6.94 10.55
CA ARG A 48 -16.32 -7.75 9.56
C ARG A 48 -15.77 -9.06 10.11
N GLY A 49 -15.94 -9.34 11.40
CA GLY A 49 -15.44 -10.56 12.04
C GLY A 49 -13.93 -10.54 12.30
N TRP A 50 -13.28 -9.37 12.26
CA TRP A 50 -11.86 -9.24 12.56
C TRP A 50 -11.60 -9.14 14.06
N THR A 51 -10.35 -9.41 14.45
CA THR A 51 -9.89 -9.02 15.78
C THR A 51 -9.62 -7.52 15.81
N VAL A 52 -9.95 -6.87 16.93
CA VAL A 52 -9.66 -5.43 17.13
C VAL A 52 -8.18 -5.13 16.90
N LYS A 53 -7.29 -6.02 17.36
CA LYS A 53 -5.83 -5.87 17.20
C LYS A 53 -5.40 -5.89 15.72
N ALA A 54 -5.97 -6.77 14.90
CA ALA A 54 -5.64 -6.83 13.48
C ALA A 54 -6.00 -5.51 12.79
N PHE A 55 -7.23 -5.05 12.95
CA PHE A 55 -7.67 -3.79 12.34
C PHE A 55 -6.89 -2.59 12.89
N THR A 56 -6.60 -2.53 14.19
CA THR A 56 -5.75 -1.49 14.79
C THR A 56 -4.36 -1.47 14.15
N ASN A 57 -3.75 -2.63 13.90
CA ASN A 57 -2.45 -2.69 13.24
C ASN A 57 -2.50 -2.13 11.82
N TRP A 58 -3.55 -2.42 11.05
CA TRP A 58 -3.71 -1.89 9.69
C TRP A 58 -3.97 -0.38 9.71
N LEU A 59 -4.86 0.07 10.59
CA LEU A 59 -5.23 1.48 10.75
C LEU A 59 -4.01 2.35 11.09
N TYR A 60 -3.09 1.86 11.93
CA TYR A 60 -1.89 2.61 12.33
C TYR A 60 -0.62 2.16 11.60
N GLY A 61 -0.74 1.43 10.49
CA GLY A 61 0.40 1.12 9.61
C GLY A 61 1.46 0.22 10.25
N LYS A 62 1.09 -0.68 11.17
CA LYS A 62 2.02 -1.66 11.75
C LYS A 62 2.28 -2.85 10.83
N ASN A 63 1.26 -3.26 10.05
CA ASN A 63 1.38 -4.29 9.03
C ASN A 63 0.27 -4.16 7.98
N ALA A 64 0.45 -4.85 6.85
CA ALA A 64 -0.56 -4.92 5.80
C ALA A 64 -1.64 -5.98 6.16
N PRO A 65 -2.87 -5.83 5.65
CA PRO A 65 -3.88 -6.87 5.72
C PRO A 65 -3.45 -8.10 4.93
N ARG A 66 -3.97 -9.27 5.30
CA ARG A 66 -3.87 -10.46 4.44
C ARG A 66 -4.71 -10.25 3.19
N MET A 67 -4.43 -11.01 2.12
CA MET A 67 -5.09 -10.83 0.83
C MET A 67 -6.63 -10.85 0.92
N HIS A 68 -7.21 -11.79 1.68
CA HIS A 68 -8.68 -11.86 1.85
C HIS A 68 -9.25 -10.66 2.60
N ASP A 69 -8.55 -10.18 3.64
CA ASP A 69 -8.95 -8.99 4.38
C ASP A 69 -8.85 -7.73 3.51
N LEU A 70 -7.80 -7.63 2.69
CA LEU A 70 -7.61 -6.54 1.73
C LEU A 70 -8.73 -6.50 0.70
N ILE A 71 -9.16 -7.64 0.17
CA ILE A 71 -10.31 -7.72 -0.76
C ILE A 71 -11.57 -7.18 -0.09
N VAL A 72 -11.83 -7.57 1.16
CA VAL A 72 -12.99 -7.09 1.93
C VAL A 72 -12.91 -5.59 2.20
N LEU A 73 -11.71 -5.06 2.47
CA LEU A 73 -11.48 -3.63 2.66
C LEU A 73 -11.69 -2.84 1.36
N MET A 74 -11.16 -3.30 0.23
CA MET A 74 -11.36 -2.66 -1.08
C MET A 74 -12.83 -2.68 -1.51
N ALA A 75 -13.54 -3.78 -1.25
CA ALA A 75 -14.97 -3.87 -1.55
C ALA A 75 -15.82 -2.92 -0.69
N ASP A 76 -15.35 -2.58 0.52
CA ASP A 76 -16.00 -1.60 1.38
C ASP A 76 -15.60 -0.17 1.02
N ASP A 77 -14.37 0.03 0.54
CA ASP A 77 -13.69 1.31 0.38
C ASP A 77 -13.22 1.51 -1.08
N PRO A 78 -14.07 2.17 -1.91
CA PRO A 78 -13.72 2.46 -3.29
C PRO A 78 -12.43 3.29 -3.45
N ASP A 79 -12.10 4.15 -2.47
CA ASP A 79 -10.88 4.96 -2.52
C ASP A 79 -9.64 4.08 -2.31
N LEU A 80 -9.70 3.12 -1.39
CA LEU A 80 -8.64 2.13 -1.22
C LEU A 80 -8.49 1.26 -2.49
N GLU A 81 -9.62 0.84 -3.07
CA GLU A 81 -9.59 0.06 -4.31
C GLU A 81 -8.89 0.83 -5.44
N SER A 82 -9.21 2.13 -5.61
CA SER A 82 -8.55 2.98 -6.62
C SER A 82 -7.05 3.08 -6.41
N ARG A 83 -6.61 3.34 -5.18
CA ARG A 83 -5.17 3.45 -4.84
C ARG A 83 -4.42 2.16 -5.12
N ILE A 84 -5.00 1.00 -4.79
CA ILE A 84 -4.37 -0.30 -5.07
C ILE A 84 -4.34 -0.57 -6.59
N LYS A 85 -5.39 -0.19 -7.34
CA LYS A 85 -5.39 -0.29 -8.81
C LYS A 85 -4.30 0.56 -9.45
N GLU A 86 -4.08 1.78 -8.96
CA GLU A 86 -2.98 2.66 -9.39
C GLU A 86 -1.62 2.00 -9.13
N MET A 87 -1.37 1.50 -7.92
CA MET A 87 -0.12 0.77 -7.60
C MET A 87 0.11 -0.44 -8.51
N VAL A 88 -0.95 -1.19 -8.83
CA VAL A 88 -0.87 -2.32 -9.77
C VAL A 88 -0.53 -1.84 -11.17
N GLN A 89 -1.10 -0.73 -11.62
CA GLN A 89 -0.82 -0.15 -12.94
C GLN A 89 0.63 0.35 -13.05
N GLU A 90 1.11 1.10 -12.06
CA GLU A 90 2.52 1.53 -11.98
C GLU A 90 3.48 0.34 -11.98
N THR A 91 3.13 -0.73 -11.25
CA THR A 91 3.92 -1.97 -11.23
C THR A 91 3.96 -2.63 -12.60
N ARG A 92 2.83 -2.67 -13.33
CA ARG A 92 2.77 -3.23 -14.69
C ARG A 92 3.68 -2.46 -15.63
N GLU A 93 3.65 -1.14 -15.60
CA GLU A 93 4.50 -0.27 -16.42
C GLU A 93 5.98 -0.51 -16.12
N CYS A 94 6.33 -0.60 -14.84
CA CYS A 94 7.67 -0.93 -14.39
C CYS A 94 8.15 -2.30 -14.92
N LEU A 95 7.31 -3.34 -14.83
CA LEU A 95 7.63 -4.67 -15.33
C LEU A 95 7.73 -4.72 -16.85
N HIS A 96 6.85 -4.02 -17.56
CA HIS A 96 6.88 -3.93 -19.04
C HIS A 96 8.20 -3.28 -19.51
N LEU A 97 8.60 -2.17 -18.90
CA LEU A 97 9.87 -1.49 -19.23
C LEU A 97 11.11 -2.36 -18.99
N GLN A 98 11.05 -3.31 -18.06
CA GLN A 98 12.14 -4.27 -17.83
C GLN A 98 12.25 -5.32 -18.93
N GLN A 99 11.13 -5.70 -19.57
CA GLN A 99 11.09 -6.71 -20.63
C GLN A 99 11.77 -6.25 -21.93
N TYR A 100 11.82 -4.94 -22.21
CA TYR A 100 12.47 -4.37 -23.41
C TYR A 100 13.89 -3.86 -23.19
N ARG A 101 14.46 -4.07 -21.99
CA ARG A 101 15.86 -3.76 -21.68
C ARG A 101 16.80 -4.99 -21.77
N GLN A 102 16.27 -6.14 -22.16
CA GLN A 102 17.03 -7.35 -22.51
C GLN A 102 17.16 -7.45 -24.03
#